data_AF-A3HW16-F1
#
_entry.id   AF-A3HW16-F1
#
_cell.length_a   1.000
_cell.length_b   1.000
_cell.length_c   1.000
_cell.angle_alpha   90.00
_cell.angle_beta   90.00
_cell.angle_gamma   90.00
#
_symmetry.space_group_name_H-M   'P 1'
#
loop_
_entity.id
_entity.type
_entity.pdbx_description
1 polymer ?
#
loop_
_entity_poly.entity_id
_entity_poly.type
_entity_poly.pdbx_seq_one_letter_code
_entity_poly.pdbx_strand_id
1 'polypeptide(L)'
;MNTFSTIDPAKNLAAVSIRIFQGFCVLLFCLSIYLGYLTYLDLFPDWHIVHELSDGEIYWSGSTTFWQTMFFAIPALISTIAFFLLAYLGKVIRKE
;
A
#
# COMPACT_ATOMS: atom_id res chain seq x y z
N MET A 1 42.60 21.93 -3.35
CA MET A 1 42.35 20.48 -3.52
C MET A 1 40.92 20.33 -4.03
N ASN A 2 40.77 20.13 -5.35
CA ASN A 2 39.47 19.91 -5.97
C ASN A 2 39.09 18.45 -5.77
N THR A 3 38.29 18.17 -4.74
CA THR A 3 37.56 16.91 -4.68
C THR A 3 36.53 16.98 -5.79
N PHE A 4 36.84 16.37 -6.94
CA PHE A 4 35.83 16.04 -7.92
C PHE A 4 34.80 15.17 -7.21
N SER A 5 33.71 15.80 -6.79
CA SER A 5 32.50 15.12 -6.40
C SER A 5 32.02 14.43 -7.67
N THR A 6 32.48 13.20 -7.86
CA THR A 6 31.88 12.26 -8.79
C THR A 6 30.46 12.05 -8.29
N ILE A 7 29.56 12.90 -8.79
CA ILE A 7 28.13 12.72 -8.72
C ILE A 7 27.88 11.38 -9.39
N ASP A 8 27.76 10.35 -8.58
CA ASP A 8 27.53 9.00 -9.06
C ASP A 8 26.14 8.96 -9.69
N PRO A 9 26.02 8.82 -11.02
CA PRO A 9 24.72 8.87 -11.71
C PRO A 9 23.76 7.80 -11.16
N ALA A 10 24.29 6.70 -10.62
CA ALA A 10 23.51 5.67 -9.95
C ALA A 10 22.81 6.18 -8.67
N LYS A 11 23.45 7.05 -7.88
CA LYS A 11 22.84 7.63 -6.66
C LYS A 11 21.70 8.58 -6.99
N ASN A 12 21.83 9.37 -8.06
CA ASN A 12 20.74 10.22 -8.54
C ASN A 12 19.57 9.39 -9.08
N LEU A 13 19.86 8.33 -9.85
CA LEU A 13 18.83 7.43 -10.36
C LEU A 13 18.08 6.72 -9.21
N ALA A 14 18.79 6.26 -8.19
CA ALA A 14 18.21 5.63 -7.00
C ALA A 14 17.36 6.62 -6.18
N ALA A 15 17.79 7.87 -6.05
CA ALA A 15 17.00 8.90 -5.39
C ALA A 15 15.67 9.18 -6.13
N VAL A 16 15.71 9.24 -7.47
CA VAL A 16 14.51 9.41 -8.30
C VAL A 16 13.58 8.20 -8.21
N SER A 17 14.11 6.98 -8.28
CA SER A 17 13.29 5.77 -8.18
C SER A 17 12.59 5.69 -6.81
N ILE A 18 13.30 5.99 -5.72
CA ILE A 18 12.73 6.06 -4.36
C ILE A 18 11.56 7.05 -4.31
N ARG A 19 11.68 8.22 -4.94
CA ARG A 19 10.60 9.22 -5.00
C ARG A 19 9.39 8.72 -5.79
N ILE A 20 9.61 8.03 -6.91
CA ILE A 20 8.53 7.42 -7.70
C ILE A 20 7.79 6.36 -6.87
N PHE A 21 8.53 5.45 -6.22
CA PHE A 21 7.94 4.42 -5.37
C PHE A 21 7.22 4.99 -4.14
N GLN A 22 7.72 6.08 -3.55
CA GLN A 22 7.01 6.81 -2.50
C GLN A 22 5.67 7.36 -2.99
N GLY A 23 5.63 7.95 -4.18
CA GLY A 23 4.38 8.41 -4.80
C GLY A 23 3.40 7.25 -5.03
N PHE A 24 3.91 6.11 -5.51
CA PHE A 24 3.10 4.91 -5.69
C PHE A 24 2.53 4.36 -4.38
N CYS A 25 3.31 4.38 -3.29
CA CYS A 25 2.83 4.01 -1.96
C CYS A 25 1.65 4.92 -1.54
N VAL A 26 1.79 6.24 -1.67
CA VAL A 26 0.70 7.17 -1.32
C VAL A 26 -0.55 6.89 -2.15
N LEU A 27 -0.41 6.61 -3.45
CA LEU A 27 -1.54 6.24 -4.31
C LEU A 27 -2.23 4.95 -3.83
N LEU A 28 -1.46 3.90 -3.52
CA LEU A 28 -2.02 2.65 -2.99
C LEU A 28 -2.71 2.84 -1.65
N PHE A 29 -2.18 3.72 -0.80
CA PHE A 29 -2.80 4.07 0.47
C PHE A 29 -4.15 4.78 0.26
N CYS A 30 -4.19 5.79 -0.61
CA CYS A 30 -5.43 6.47 -0.97
C CYS A 30 -6.46 5.51 -1.60
N LEU A 31 -6.01 4.62 -2.49
CA LEU A 31 -6.87 3.63 -3.12
C LEU A 31 -7.46 2.66 -2.08
N SER A 32 -6.64 2.19 -1.15
CA SER A 32 -7.07 1.32 -0.05
C SER A 32 -8.12 2.00 0.85
N ILE A 33 -7.93 3.27 1.22
CA ILE A 33 -8.93 4.04 1.98
C ILE A 33 -10.21 4.20 1.18
N TYR A 34 -10.11 4.52 -0.11
CA TYR A 34 -11.27 4.68 -0.98
C TYR A 34 -12.09 3.39 -1.09
N LEU A 35 -11.42 2.23 -1.24
CA LEU A 35 -12.09 0.94 -1.26
C LEU A 35 -12.73 0.63 0.11
N GLY A 36 -12.04 0.89 1.22
CA GLY A 36 -12.63 0.76 2.56
C GLY A 36 -13.87 1.65 2.76
N TYR A 37 -13.87 2.87 2.21
CA TYR A 37 -15.01 3.77 2.24
C TYR A 37 -16.18 3.28 1.38
N LEU A 38 -15.91 2.76 0.18
CA LEU A 38 -16.93 2.14 -0.66
C LEU A 38 -17.56 0.91 0.01
N THR A 39 -16.75 0.11 0.71
CA THR A 39 -17.22 -1.00 1.53
C THR A 39 -18.11 -0.51 2.67
N TYR A 40 -17.74 0.56 3.35
CA TYR A 40 -18.56 1.14 4.42
C TYR A 40 -19.93 1.63 3.93
N LEU A 41 -19.97 2.20 2.72
CA LEU A 41 -21.22 2.63 2.09
C LEU A 41 -22.04 1.47 1.50
N ASP A 42 -21.56 0.23 1.59
CA ASP A 42 -22.16 -0.96 0.98
C ASP A 42 -22.38 -0.80 -0.55
N LEU A 43 -21.56 0.05 -1.17
CA LEU A 43 -21.62 0.35 -2.61
C LEU A 43 -20.76 -0.59 -3.44
N PHE A 44 -20.23 -1.65 -2.84
CA PHE A 44 -19.48 -2.69 -3.55
C PHE A 44 -20.48 -3.63 -4.25
N PRO A 45 -20.63 -3.54 -5.59
CA PRO A 45 -21.44 -4.50 -6.29
C PRO A 45 -20.72 -5.86 -6.21
N ASP A 46 -21.47 -6.91 -5.89
CA ASP A 46 -21.12 -8.33 -6.04
C ASP A 46 -20.37 -9.08 -4.94
N TRP A 47 -20.07 -8.52 -3.75
CA TRP A 47 -19.53 -9.38 -2.66
C TRP A 47 -20.57 -10.34 -2.07
N HIS A 48 -21.86 -10.08 -2.29
CA HIS A 48 -22.98 -10.93 -1.85
C HIS A 48 -23.14 -12.22 -2.67
N ILE A 49 -22.58 -12.30 -3.89
CA ILE A 49 -22.83 -13.41 -4.83
C ILE A 49 -22.09 -14.70 -4.42
N VAL A 50 -21.08 -14.63 -3.54
CA VAL A 50 -20.30 -15.81 -3.15
C VAL A 50 -20.94 -16.60 -1.99
N HIS A 51 -21.94 -16.04 -1.31
CA HIS A 51 -22.54 -16.71 -0.13
C HIS A 51 -23.75 -17.62 -0.43
N GLU A 52 -24.41 -17.49 -1.59
CA GLU A 52 -25.59 -18.31 -1.92
C GLU A 52 -25.25 -19.68 -2.58
N LEU A 53 -23.97 -19.99 -2.82
CA LEU A 53 -23.57 -21.24 -3.50
C LEU A 53 -22.90 -22.30 -2.61
N SER A 54 -22.88 -22.12 -1.28
CA SER A 54 -22.25 -23.08 -0.36
C SER A 54 -23.24 -23.57 0.70
N ASP A 55 -24.22 -24.36 0.25
CA ASP A 55 -25.14 -25.19 1.05
C ASP A 55 -24.39 -26.30 1.83
N GLY A 56 -23.51 -25.90 2.74
CA GLY A 56 -22.67 -26.84 3.48
C GLY A 56 -21.81 -26.16 4.54
N GLU A 57 -22.47 -25.70 5.60
CA GLU A 57 -21.93 -25.54 6.96
C GLU A 57 -20.45 -25.12 7.13
N ILE A 58 -20.13 -23.83 7.00
CA ILE A 58 -19.17 -23.17 7.91
C ILE A 58 -19.60 -21.70 8.09
N TYR A 59 -20.38 -21.43 9.13
CA TYR A 59 -20.76 -20.07 9.52
C TYR A 59 -19.57 -19.32 10.12
N TRP A 60 -18.74 -18.71 9.27
CA TRP A 60 -17.93 -17.55 9.68
C TRP A 60 -18.83 -16.31 9.70
N SER A 61 -19.79 -16.27 10.62
CA SER A 61 -20.66 -15.10 10.90
C SER A 61 -19.88 -14.00 11.64
N GLY A 62 -18.69 -13.66 11.15
CA GLY A 62 -18.06 -12.39 11.47
C GLY A 62 -18.55 -11.40 10.43
N SER A 63 -19.21 -10.32 10.87
CA SER A 63 -19.65 -9.18 10.04
C SER A 63 -18.84 -9.08 8.74
N THR A 64 -19.49 -9.30 7.59
CA THR A 64 -18.86 -9.26 6.25
C THR A 64 -18.07 -7.97 6.05
N THR A 65 -18.56 -6.86 6.62
CA THR A 65 -17.91 -5.56 6.70
C THR A 65 -16.57 -5.58 7.44
N PHE A 66 -16.45 -6.34 8.54
CA PHE A 66 -15.19 -6.47 9.29
C PHE A 66 -14.10 -7.10 8.43
N TRP A 67 -14.39 -8.21 7.76
CA TRP A 67 -13.43 -8.91 6.89
C TRP A 67 -13.05 -8.09 5.66
N GLN A 68 -14.01 -7.41 5.04
CA GLN A 68 -13.76 -6.52 3.90
C GLN A 68 -12.85 -5.35 4.32
N THR A 69 -13.18 -4.70 5.44
CA THR A 69 -12.38 -3.58 5.97
C THR A 69 -10.96 -4.05 6.32
N MET A 70 -10.82 -5.23 6.93
CA MET A 70 -9.51 -5.79 7.27
C MET A 70 -8.67 -6.08 6.02
N PHE A 71 -9.28 -6.63 4.97
CA PHE A 71 -8.60 -6.92 3.70
C PHE A 71 -8.08 -5.65 3.02
N PHE A 72 -8.83 -4.55 3.10
CA PHE A 72 -8.38 -3.26 2.57
C PHE A 72 -7.39 -2.54 3.49
N ALA A 73 -7.48 -2.70 4.81
CA ALA A 73 -6.55 -2.07 5.76
C ALA A 73 -5.11 -2.60 5.65
N ILE A 74 -4.93 -3.89 5.30
CA ILE A 74 -3.62 -4.52 5.13
C ILE A 74 -2.74 -3.79 4.09
N PRO A 75 -3.18 -3.56 2.83
CA PRO A 75 -2.40 -2.80 1.86
C PRO A 75 -2.14 -1.35 2.30
N ALA A 76 -3.02 -0.73 3.08
CA ALA A 76 -2.78 0.60 3.66
C ALA A 76 -1.58 0.59 4.62
N LEU A 77 -1.53 -0.40 5.52
CA LEU A 77 -0.45 -0.57 6.49
C LEU A 77 0.87 -0.90 5.81
N ILE A 78 0.85 -1.84 4.85
CA ILE A 78 2.04 -2.21 4.07
C ILE A 78 2.59 -0.99 3.33
N SER A 79 1.71 -0.21 2.69
CA SER A 79 2.11 1.01 1.98
C SER A 79 2.75 2.05 2.91
N THR A 80 2.19 2.22 4.11
CA THR A 80 2.73 3.14 5.12
C THR A 80 4.14 2.70 5.54
N ILE A 81 4.33 1.41 5.85
CA ILE A 81 5.64 0.86 6.23
C ILE A 81 6.65 1.00 5.07
N ALA A 82 6.23 0.68 3.84
CA ALA A 82 7.06 0.81 2.65
C ALA A 82 7.51 2.26 2.42
N PHE A 83 6.62 3.24 2.63
CA PHE A 83 6.94 4.66 2.51
C PHE A 83 8.07 5.08 3.47
N PHE A 84 8.00 4.65 4.74
CA PHE A 84 9.05 4.94 5.73
C PHE A 84 10.36 4.21 5.43
N LEU A 85 10.31 2.96 4.98
CA LEU A 85 11.49 2.21 4.55
C LEU A 85 12.20 2.88 3.37
N LEU A 86 11.44 3.32 2.36
CA LEU A 86 11.96 4.07 1.21
C LEU A 86 12.58 5.42 1.65
N ALA A 87 11.94 6.12 2.60
CA ALA A 87 12.48 7.35 3.16
C ALA A 87 13.79 7.11 3.93
N TYR A 88 13.89 6.00 4.66
CA TYR A 88 15.11 5.60 5.34
C TYR A 88 16.22 5.24 4.33
N LEU A 89 15.90 4.44 3.31
CA LEU A 89 16.85 4.05 2.27
C LEU A 89 17.43 5.26 1.54
N GLY A 90 16.58 6.25 1.21
CA GLY A 90 17.03 7.50 0.61
C GLY A 90 17.98 8.32 1.50
N LYS A 91 17.83 8.24 2.83
CA LYS A 91 18.78 8.86 3.77
C LYS A 91 20.11 8.11 3.81
N VAL A 92 20.09 6.78 3.73
CA VAL A 92 21.31 5.94 3.72
C VAL A 92 22.13 6.20 2.46
N ILE A 93 21.50 6.15 1.28
CA ILE A 93 22.16 6.36 -0.03
C ILE A 93 22.81 7.74 -0.14
N ARG A 94 22.25 8.75 0.54
CA ARG A 94 22.78 10.12 0.55
C ARG A 94 23.94 10.31 1.54
N LYS A 95 24.09 9.43 2.53
CA LYS A 95 25.19 9.46 3.50
C LYS A 95 26.44 8.75 2.99
N GLU A 96 26.26 7.70 2.21
CA GLU A 96 27.34 7.05 1.43
C GLU A 96 27.77 7.94 0.27
#